data_AF-A0A5C9E014-F1
#
_entry.id   AF-A0A5C9E014-F1
#
_cell.length_a   1.000
_cell.length_b   1.000
_cell.length_c   1.000
_cell.angle_alpha   90.00
_cell.angle_beta   90.00
_cell.angle_gamma   90.00
#
_symmetry.space_group_name_H-M   'P 1'
#
loop_
_entity.id
_entity.type
_entity.pdbx_description
1 polymer ?
#
loop_
_entity_poly.entity_id
_entity_poly.type
_entity_poly.pdbx_seq_one_letter_code
_entity_poly.pdbx_strand_id
1 'polypeptide(L)'
;MSILRRPRNFLSLMGPLLLSHHPFCSEFEEHSLCIRNRSWCMGCFLNTIFFIICFGALFIFWILQPVLFDRFWMFYGGIAGMILYILIGISRIDEKRRVRIGKKFLLGFSFACVSISILIAGGSIEYLLTEKMTLIYILYLGFIVFLSIKRALEISNTCEACEFKMRWSRCPGFHDIICSLITHGYIQPRPANVSVVSKEGM
;
A
#
# COMPACT_ATOMS: atom_id res chain seq x y z
N MET A 1 -18.87 11.41 -23.12
CA MET A 1 -18.06 10.98 -21.96
C MET A 1 -18.95 10.68 -20.77
N SER A 2 -19.28 9.41 -20.54
CA SER A 2 -20.16 8.93 -19.45
C SER A 2 -19.52 9.05 -18.05
N ILE A 3 -18.19 9.04 -17.96
CA ILE A 3 -17.42 9.13 -16.71
C ILE A 3 -17.79 10.40 -15.91
N LEU A 4 -17.82 11.56 -16.57
CA LEU A 4 -18.13 12.86 -15.96
C LEU A 4 -19.57 12.95 -15.42
N ARG A 5 -20.51 12.16 -15.96
CA ARG A 5 -21.91 12.17 -15.52
C ARG A 5 -22.15 11.39 -14.23
N ARG A 6 -21.32 10.37 -13.95
CA ARG A 6 -21.48 9.48 -12.78
C ARG A 6 -20.12 9.10 -12.17
N PRO A 7 -19.37 10.06 -11.62
CA PRO A 7 -18.00 9.83 -11.13
C PRO A 7 -17.95 8.89 -9.92
N ARG A 8 -18.94 8.97 -9.00
CA ARG A 8 -19.02 8.09 -7.83
C ARG A 8 -19.15 6.62 -8.22
N ASN A 9 -19.96 6.32 -9.23
CA ASN A 9 -20.18 4.95 -9.66
C ASN A 9 -18.93 4.39 -10.37
N PHE A 10 -18.28 5.21 -11.21
CA PHE A 10 -16.98 4.86 -11.81
C PHE A 10 -15.91 4.55 -10.75
N LEU A 11 -15.77 5.41 -9.73
CA LEU A 11 -14.81 5.19 -8.64
C LEU A 11 -15.15 3.94 -7.81
N SER A 12 -16.42 3.63 -7.61
CA SER A 12 -16.84 2.41 -6.92
C SER A 12 -16.44 1.15 -7.70
N LEU A 13 -16.59 1.17 -9.03
CA LEU A 13 -16.22 0.05 -9.91
C LEU A 13 -14.71 -0.12 -10.04
N MET A 14 -13.97 1.00 -10.02
CA MET A 14 -12.50 1.00 -9.98
C MET A 14 -11.94 0.79 -8.57
N GLY A 15 -12.80 0.76 -7.54
CA GLY A 15 -12.43 0.67 -6.13
C GLY A 15 -11.47 -0.48 -5.81
N PRO A 16 -11.68 -1.71 -6.32
CA PRO A 16 -10.73 -2.80 -6.13
C PRO A 16 -9.35 -2.49 -6.70
N LEU A 17 -9.28 -1.88 -7.88
CA LEU A 17 -8.01 -1.47 -8.48
C LEU A 17 -7.32 -0.36 -7.66
N LEU A 18 -8.08 0.64 -7.22
CA LEU A 18 -7.56 1.78 -6.46
C LEU A 18 -7.07 1.38 -5.07
N LEU A 19 -7.73 0.43 -4.41
CA LEU A 19 -7.40 0.02 -3.05
C LEU A 19 -6.33 -1.07 -3.00
N SER A 20 -6.41 -2.03 -3.92
CA SER A 20 -5.53 -3.18 -3.91
C SER A 20 -4.35 -3.05 -4.87
N HIS A 21 -4.35 -2.05 -5.76
CA HIS A 21 -3.30 -1.73 -6.75
C HIS A 21 -2.95 -2.90 -7.68
N HIS A 22 -3.72 -3.99 -7.65
CA HIS A 22 -3.57 -5.18 -8.47
C HIS A 22 -4.95 -5.78 -8.82
N PRO A 23 -5.09 -6.43 -9.99
CA PRO A 23 -6.27 -7.22 -10.30
C PRO A 23 -6.39 -8.43 -9.36
N PHE A 24 -7.61 -8.95 -9.21
CA PHE A 24 -7.84 -10.21 -8.50
C PHE A 24 -7.32 -11.38 -9.36
N CYS A 25 -6.11 -11.84 -9.08
CA CYS A 25 -5.45 -12.95 -9.79
C CYS A 25 -4.94 -13.95 -8.75
N SER A 26 -4.87 -15.23 -9.11
CA SER A 26 -4.34 -16.31 -8.27
C SER A 26 -2.95 -16.00 -7.70
N GLU A 27 -2.10 -15.32 -8.47
CA GLU A 27 -0.76 -14.88 -8.05
C GLU A 27 -0.77 -13.85 -6.88
N PHE A 28 -1.89 -13.17 -6.66
CA PHE A 28 -2.02 -12.11 -5.65
C PHE A 28 -3.03 -12.42 -4.55
N GLU A 29 -3.67 -13.59 -4.56
CA GLU A 29 -4.66 -13.97 -3.54
C GLU A 29 -4.09 -13.88 -2.12
N GLU A 30 -2.85 -14.32 -1.91
CA GLU A 30 -2.17 -14.26 -0.61
C GLU A 30 -1.83 -12.83 -0.15
N HIS A 31 -1.87 -11.84 -1.04
CA HIS A 31 -1.46 -10.46 -0.76
C HIS A 31 -2.64 -9.52 -0.47
N SER A 32 -3.86 -10.01 -0.66
CA SER A 32 -5.09 -9.24 -0.46
C SER A 32 -5.84 -9.67 0.81
N LEU A 33 -6.46 -8.70 1.49
CA LEU A 33 -7.39 -8.94 2.58
C LEU A 33 -8.78 -8.47 2.17
N CYS A 34 -9.76 -9.37 2.14
CA CYS A 34 -11.14 -9.02 1.87
C CYS A 34 -11.87 -8.68 3.19
N ILE A 35 -12.27 -7.41 3.34
CA ILE A 35 -13.09 -6.95 4.48
C ILE A 35 -14.38 -6.35 3.92
N ARG A 36 -15.52 -6.98 4.22
CA ARG A 36 -16.88 -6.49 3.87
C ARG A 36 -17.02 -6.07 2.40
N ASN A 37 -16.68 -6.98 1.48
CA ASN A 37 -16.66 -6.76 0.01
C ASN A 37 -15.64 -5.73 -0.53
N ARG A 38 -14.67 -5.28 0.27
CA ARG A 38 -13.54 -4.47 -0.22
C ARG A 38 -12.24 -5.22 -0.04
N SER A 39 -11.43 -5.28 -1.10
CA SER A 39 -10.07 -5.80 -1.05
C SER A 39 -9.11 -4.69 -0.63
N TRP A 40 -8.34 -4.98 0.40
CA TRP A 40 -7.30 -4.09 0.90
C TRP A 40 -5.95 -4.73 0.62
N CYS A 41 -5.00 -3.93 0.13
CA CYS A 41 -3.61 -4.37 0.07
C CYS A 41 -3.11 -4.58 1.51
N MET A 42 -2.84 -5.83 1.87
CA MET A 42 -2.34 -6.18 3.20
C MET A 42 -1.02 -5.43 3.49
N GLY A 43 -0.24 -5.09 2.45
CA GLY A 43 0.95 -4.23 2.51
C GLY A 43 0.67 -2.88 3.16
N CYS A 44 0.01 -2.01 2.42
CA CYS A 44 -0.19 -0.62 2.78
C CYS A 44 -1.11 -0.47 4.00
N PHE A 45 -2.18 -1.25 4.07
CA PHE A 45 -3.17 -1.15 5.14
C PHE A 45 -2.57 -1.47 6.52
N LEU A 46 -1.80 -2.57 6.62
CA LEU A 46 -1.18 -2.94 7.90
C LEU A 46 -0.11 -1.94 8.33
N ASN A 47 0.70 -1.41 7.41
CA ASN A 47 1.73 -0.43 7.76
C ASN A 47 1.12 0.84 8.35
N THR A 48 0.08 1.38 7.72
CA THR A 48 -0.62 2.57 8.23
C THR A 48 -1.29 2.31 9.58
N ILE A 49 -1.98 1.17 9.74
CA ILE A 49 -2.64 0.82 11.00
C ILE A 49 -1.64 0.61 12.13
N PHE A 50 -0.58 -0.17 11.90
CA PHE A 50 0.43 -0.39 12.92
C PHE A 50 1.13 0.89 13.32
N PHE A 51 1.44 1.78 12.36
CA PHE A 51 1.97 3.09 12.70
C PHE A 51 1.00 3.88 13.60
N ILE A 52 -0.28 4.01 13.23
CA ILE A 52 -1.26 4.77 14.02
C ILE A 52 -1.44 4.18 15.43
N ILE A 53 -1.57 2.86 15.53
CA ILE A 53 -1.72 2.16 16.82
C ILE A 53 -0.46 2.34 17.68
N CYS A 54 0.73 2.09 17.13
CA CYS A 54 1.98 2.22 17.87
C CYS A 54 2.25 3.67 18.27
N PHE A 55 1.99 4.64 17.38
CA PHE A 55 2.14 6.06 17.67
C PHE A 55 1.20 6.49 18.79
N GLY A 56 -0.09 6.15 18.70
CA GLY A 56 -1.07 6.46 19.74
C GLY A 56 -0.72 5.81 21.09
N ALA A 57 -0.33 4.53 21.08
CA ALA A 57 0.06 3.81 22.29
C ALA A 57 1.33 4.41 22.94
N LEU A 58 2.38 4.69 22.15
CA LEU A 58 3.60 5.33 22.64
C LEU A 58 3.33 6.75 23.13
N PHE A 59 2.47 7.50 22.45
CA PHE A 59 2.08 8.85 22.87
C PHE A 59 1.35 8.84 24.22
N ILE A 60 0.37 7.96 24.40
CA ILE A 60 -0.34 7.80 25.67
C ILE A 60 0.64 7.35 26.76
N PHE A 61 1.48 6.36 26.49
CA PHE A 61 2.43 5.86 27.47
C PHE A 61 3.47 6.92 27.85
N TRP A 62 3.88 7.78 26.92
CA TRP A 62 4.73 8.92 27.18
C TRP A 62 4.07 9.96 28.09
N ILE A 63 2.78 10.28 27.88
CA ILE A 63 2.02 11.17 28.77
C ILE A 63 1.97 10.59 30.20
N LEU A 64 1.76 9.28 30.32
CA LEU A 64 1.63 8.62 31.62
C LEU A 64 2.97 8.50 32.36
N GLN A 65 4.07 8.24 31.64
CA GLN A 65 5.38 7.91 32.23
C GLN A 65 6.53 8.53 31.41
N PRO A 66 6.70 9.87 31.42
CA PRO A 66 7.66 10.56 30.54
C PRO A 66 9.13 10.20 30.84
N VAL A 67 9.46 9.79 32.07
CA VAL A 67 10.81 9.44 32.50
C VAL A 67 11.37 8.20 31.76
N LEU A 68 10.50 7.32 31.28
CA LEU A 68 10.91 6.11 30.55
C LEU A 68 11.31 6.39 29.09
N PHE A 69 11.02 7.59 28.59
CA PHE A 69 11.15 7.94 27.19
C PHE A 69 12.30 8.89 26.95
N ASP A 70 13.49 8.31 26.84
CA ASP A 70 14.66 9.05 26.42
C ASP A 70 14.67 9.26 24.89
N ARG A 71 14.79 10.53 24.48
CA ARG A 71 14.77 10.92 23.06
C ARG A 71 15.85 10.22 22.24
N PHE A 72 17.06 10.09 22.79
CA PHE A 72 18.19 9.50 22.08
C PHE A 72 17.90 8.03 21.77
N TRP A 73 17.47 7.26 22.77
CA TRP A 73 17.14 5.85 22.59
C TRP A 73 15.94 5.64 21.65
N MET A 74 14.92 6.50 21.71
CA MET A 74 13.78 6.40 20.79
C MET A 74 14.18 6.67 19.33
N PHE A 75 14.96 7.71 19.08
CA PHE A 75 15.35 8.09 17.73
C PHE A 75 16.27 7.03 17.10
N TYR A 76 17.38 6.69 17.78
CA TYR A 76 18.34 5.71 17.25
C TYR A 76 17.77 4.29 17.26
N GLY A 77 16.96 3.92 18.26
CA GLY A 77 16.25 2.64 18.28
C GLY A 77 15.23 2.52 17.14
N GLY A 78 14.51 3.62 16.85
CA GLY A 78 13.63 3.71 15.68
C GLY A 78 14.39 3.53 14.36
N ILE A 79 15.51 4.24 14.18
CA ILE A 79 16.36 4.08 12.98
C ILE A 79 16.90 2.66 12.86
N ALA A 80 17.43 2.09 13.94
CA ALA A 80 17.95 0.72 13.96
C ALA A 80 16.88 -0.30 13.57
N GLY A 81 15.64 -0.15 14.06
CA GLY A 81 14.53 -1.02 13.69
C GLY A 81 14.08 -0.86 12.23
N MET A 82 14.14 0.35 11.66
CA MET A 82 13.91 0.55 10.21
C MET A 82 15.00 -0.11 9.37
N ILE A 83 16.27 -0.01 9.77
CA ILE A 83 17.38 -0.71 9.12
C ILE A 83 17.17 -2.22 9.20
N LEU A 84 16.81 -2.74 10.38
CA LEU A 84 16.53 -4.16 10.58
C LEU A 84 15.39 -4.65 9.67
N TYR A 85 14.32 -3.86 9.49
CA TYR A 85 13.26 -4.18 8.53
C TYR A 85 13.79 -4.35 7.10
N ILE A 86 14.68 -3.46 6.66
CA ILE A 86 15.29 -3.54 5.32
C ILE A 86 16.14 -4.81 5.21
N LEU A 87 16.97 -5.09 6.22
CA LEU A 87 17.83 -6.28 6.25
C LEU A 87 17.00 -7.57 6.18
N ILE A 88 15.95 -7.69 7.01
CA ILE A 88 15.04 -8.85 6.98
C ILE A 88 14.39 -9.00 5.60
N GLY A 89 13.99 -7.88 4.99
CA GLY A 89 13.38 -7.88 3.66
C GLY A 89 14.32 -8.31 2.53
N ILE A 90 15.65 -8.14 2.69
CA ILE A 90 16.65 -8.62 1.73
C ILE A 90 16.90 -10.12 1.91
N SER A 91 16.89 -10.61 3.15
CA SER A 91 17.22 -12.01 3.47
C SER A 91 16.22 -13.05 2.96
N ARG A 92 15.10 -12.65 2.33
CA ARG A 92 14.03 -13.55 1.84
C ARG A 92 13.48 -14.54 2.88
N ILE A 93 13.68 -14.28 4.18
CA ILE A 93 13.15 -15.07 5.31
C ILE A 93 11.60 -14.93 5.44
N ASP A 94 10.98 -14.29 4.46
CA ASP A 94 9.59 -13.84 4.42
C ASP A 94 8.57 -14.92 4.08
N GLU A 95 8.98 -16.19 3.98
CA GLU A 95 8.08 -17.28 3.56
C GLU A 95 6.92 -17.49 4.55
N LYS A 96 7.16 -17.25 5.85
CA LYS A 96 6.13 -17.42 6.88
C LYS A 96 5.26 -16.16 7.00
N ARG A 97 3.94 -16.32 6.90
CA ARG A 97 2.94 -15.24 7.10
C ARG A 97 3.17 -14.42 8.38
N ARG A 98 3.57 -15.06 9.48
CA ARG A 98 3.88 -14.40 10.76
C ARG A 98 5.06 -13.43 10.66
N VAL A 99 6.12 -13.80 9.93
CA VAL A 99 7.30 -12.94 9.71
C VAL A 99 6.91 -11.73 8.86
N ARG A 100 6.06 -11.93 7.83
CA ARG A 100 5.53 -10.83 7.01
C ARG A 100 4.71 -9.81 7.80
N ILE A 101 3.94 -10.26 8.80
CA ILE A 101 3.18 -9.36 9.69
C ILE A 101 4.14 -8.70 10.69
N GLY A 102 5.04 -9.48 11.30
CA GLY A 102 6.02 -9.00 12.28
C GLY A 102 6.93 -7.90 11.72
N LYS A 103 7.43 -8.04 10.49
CA LYS A 103 8.27 -7.01 9.86
C LYS A 103 7.51 -5.70 9.62
N LYS A 104 6.21 -5.76 9.30
CA LYS A 104 5.36 -4.58 9.12
C LYS A 104 5.06 -3.90 10.45
N PHE A 105 4.83 -4.69 11.50
CA PHE A 105 4.70 -4.18 12.86
C PHE A 105 5.99 -3.49 13.31
N LEU A 106 7.15 -4.15 13.14
CA LEU A 106 8.46 -3.59 13.44
C LEU A 106 8.65 -2.24 12.74
N LEU A 107 8.35 -2.19 11.45
CA LEU A 107 8.46 -0.98 10.66
C LEU A 107 7.57 0.17 11.17
N GLY A 108 6.28 -0.12 11.42
CA GLY A 108 5.34 0.87 11.96
C GLY A 108 5.72 1.35 13.36
N PHE A 109 6.17 0.43 14.22
CA PHE A 109 6.67 0.73 15.56
C PHE A 109 7.93 1.61 15.51
N SER A 110 8.91 1.25 14.69
CA SER A 110 10.14 2.01 14.51
C SER A 110 9.88 3.44 14.02
N PHE A 111 8.98 3.61 13.05
CA PHE A 111 8.61 4.93 12.56
C PHE A 111 7.84 5.75 13.62
N ALA A 112 7.01 5.08 14.44
CA ALA A 112 6.36 5.72 15.58
C ALA A 112 7.37 6.21 16.63
N CYS A 113 8.40 5.42 16.95
CA CYS A 113 9.47 5.84 17.86
C CYS A 113 10.20 7.10 17.36
N VAL A 114 10.55 7.15 16.06
CA VAL A 114 11.16 8.33 15.45
C VAL A 114 10.21 9.53 15.54
N SER A 115 8.92 9.34 15.23
CA SER A 115 7.93 10.42 15.25
C SER A 115 7.75 11.01 16.66
N ILE A 116 7.65 10.16 17.69
CA ILE A 116 7.57 10.63 19.09
C ILE A 116 8.86 11.33 19.51
N SER A 117 10.03 10.81 19.11
CA SER A 117 11.32 11.44 19.43
C SER A 117 11.45 12.86 18.85
N ILE A 118 10.85 13.12 17.68
CA ILE A 118 10.76 14.45 17.07
C ILE A 118 9.78 15.32 17.86
N LEU A 119 8.63 14.77 18.26
CA LEU A 119 7.60 15.51 18.99
C LEU A 119 8.11 16.05 20.34
N ILE A 120 8.88 15.22 21.06
CA ILE A 120 9.46 15.57 22.37
C ILE A 120 10.76 16.37 22.26
N ALA A 121 11.26 16.62 21.05
CA ALA A 121 12.49 17.39 20.85
C ALA A 121 12.33 18.82 21.40
N GLY A 122 13.31 19.30 22.16
CA GLY A 122 13.24 20.62 22.81
C GLY A 122 12.47 20.65 24.13
N GLY A 123 12.15 19.48 24.72
CA GLY A 123 11.69 19.36 26.11
C GLY A 123 10.23 19.74 26.38
N SER A 124 9.55 20.40 25.44
CA SER A 124 8.10 20.65 25.49
C SER A 124 7.44 20.29 24.16
N ILE A 125 6.18 19.84 24.23
CA ILE A 125 5.38 19.55 23.02
C ILE A 125 5.03 20.85 22.30
N GLU A 126 4.65 21.89 23.06
CA GLU A 126 4.11 23.14 22.52
C GLU A 126 5.14 23.93 21.70
N TYR A 127 6.42 23.84 22.08
CA TYR A 127 7.48 24.50 21.34
C TYR A 127 7.61 23.93 19.93
N LEU A 128 7.38 24.80 18.93
CA LEU A 128 7.45 24.49 17.50
C LEU A 128 6.58 23.29 17.10
N LEU A 129 5.39 23.16 17.69
CA LEU A 129 4.49 22.03 17.42
C LEU A 129 4.15 21.93 15.93
N THR A 130 3.86 23.05 15.27
CA THR A 130 3.51 23.08 13.84
C THR A 130 4.65 22.56 12.97
N GLU A 131 5.89 22.98 13.25
CA GLU A 131 7.08 22.58 12.52
C GLU A 131 7.39 21.11 12.74
N LYS A 132 7.27 20.62 13.99
CA LYS A 132 7.44 19.19 14.32
C LYS A 132 6.40 18.32 13.61
N MET A 133 5.12 18.71 13.65
CA MET A 133 4.05 17.98 12.98
C MET A 133 4.24 17.99 11.46
N THR A 134 4.66 19.12 10.90
CA THR A 134 4.99 19.24 9.47
C THR A 134 6.15 18.32 9.09
N LEU A 135 7.21 18.28 9.91
CA LEU A 135 8.35 17.39 9.69
C LEU A 135 7.94 15.91 9.75
N ILE A 136 7.18 15.51 10.77
CA ILE A 136 6.65 14.13 10.90
C ILE A 136 5.79 13.78 9.68
N TYR A 137 4.94 14.70 9.23
CA TYR A 137 4.09 14.49 8.06
C TYR A 137 4.89 14.33 6.77
N ILE A 138 5.90 15.18 6.53
CA ILE A 138 6.79 15.07 5.36
C ILE A 138 7.55 13.74 5.39
N LEU A 139 8.10 13.35 6.54
CA LEU A 139 8.78 12.06 6.70
C LEU A 139 7.83 10.89 6.44
N TYR A 140 6.59 10.97 6.94
CA TYR A 140 5.58 9.95 6.72
C TYR A 140 5.19 9.84 5.24
N LEU A 141 4.99 10.97 4.54
CA LEU A 141 4.72 10.96 3.11
C LEU A 141 5.89 10.36 2.31
N GLY A 142 7.13 10.79 2.59
CA GLY A 142 8.31 10.24 1.95
C GLY A 142 8.43 8.73 2.18
N PHE A 143 8.12 8.29 3.39
CA PHE A 143 8.09 6.88 3.75
C PHE A 143 7.00 6.08 3.00
N ILE A 144 5.77 6.61 2.90
CA ILE A 144 4.68 5.99 2.14
C ILE A 144 5.02 5.93 0.64
N VAL A 145 5.63 6.97 0.08
CA VAL A 145 6.10 6.98 -1.31
C VAL A 145 7.15 5.91 -1.53
N PHE A 146 8.16 5.81 -0.67
CA PHE A 146 9.20 4.78 -0.75
C PHE A 146 8.60 3.37 -0.73
N LEU A 147 7.68 3.09 0.19
CA LEU A 147 7.01 1.79 0.27
C LEU A 147 6.15 1.51 -0.97
N SER A 148 5.49 2.54 -1.50
CA SER A 148 4.66 2.44 -2.70
C SER A 148 5.52 2.12 -3.93
N ILE A 149 6.69 2.73 -4.06
CA ILE A 149 7.65 2.43 -5.13
C ILE A 149 8.14 0.98 -5.00
N LYS A 150 8.60 0.56 -3.82
CA LYS A 150 9.04 -0.83 -3.60
C LYS A 150 7.94 -1.82 -3.99
N ARG A 151 6.69 -1.54 -3.58
CA ARG A 151 5.55 -2.39 -3.90
C ARG A 151 5.24 -2.40 -5.40
N ALA A 152 5.31 -1.25 -6.07
CA ALA A 152 5.13 -1.17 -7.52
C ALA A 152 6.17 -2.02 -8.27
N LEU A 153 7.43 -2.00 -7.82
CA LEU A 153 8.50 -2.83 -8.38
C LEU A 153 8.24 -4.33 -8.15
N GLU A 154 7.83 -4.72 -6.93
CA GLU A 154 7.43 -6.11 -6.63
C GLU A 154 6.32 -6.58 -7.57
N ILE A 155 5.26 -5.78 -7.73
CA ILE A 155 4.14 -6.10 -8.62
C ILE A 155 4.61 -6.19 -10.08
N SER A 156 5.45 -5.25 -10.53
CA SER A 156 6.00 -5.27 -11.89
C SER A 156 6.74 -6.58 -12.16
N ASN A 157 7.65 -6.97 -11.25
CA ASN A 157 8.43 -8.19 -11.38
C ASN A 157 7.53 -9.44 -11.39
N THR A 158 6.51 -9.51 -10.53
CA THR A 158 5.54 -10.62 -10.53
C THR A 158 4.73 -10.66 -11.84
N CYS A 159 4.28 -9.52 -12.35
CA CYS A 159 3.50 -9.46 -13.58
C CYS A 159 4.33 -9.73 -14.85
N GLU A 160 5.63 -9.42 -14.84
CA GLU A 160 6.57 -9.79 -15.89
C GLU A 160 6.86 -11.30 -15.93
N ALA A 161 6.95 -11.94 -14.75
CA ALA A 161 7.15 -13.37 -14.62
C ALA A 161 5.90 -14.21 -14.95
N CYS A 162 4.72 -13.60 -14.93
CA CYS A 162 3.44 -14.25 -15.23
C CYS A 162 3.31 -14.59 -16.72
N GLU A 163 2.51 -15.63 -17.04
CA GLU A 163 2.21 -16.06 -18.42
C GLU A 163 1.74 -14.90 -19.33
N PHE A 164 1.00 -13.96 -18.74
CA PHE A 164 0.45 -12.82 -19.47
C PHE A 164 1.47 -11.69 -19.72
N LYS A 165 2.68 -11.71 -19.13
CA LYS A 165 3.77 -10.72 -19.32
C LYS A 165 3.28 -9.26 -19.33
N MET A 166 2.58 -8.85 -18.27
CA MET A 166 1.93 -7.53 -18.15
C MET A 166 0.93 -7.16 -19.26
N ARG A 167 0.36 -8.13 -20.00
CA ARG A 167 -0.72 -7.84 -20.97
C ARG A 167 -2.07 -7.77 -20.26
N TRP A 168 -2.35 -6.62 -19.66
CA TRP A 168 -3.56 -6.33 -18.86
C TRP A 168 -4.87 -6.70 -19.58
N SER A 169 -4.94 -6.57 -20.91
CA SER A 169 -6.13 -6.91 -21.71
C SER A 169 -6.46 -8.40 -21.78
N ARG A 170 -5.48 -9.27 -21.50
CA ARG A 170 -5.66 -10.73 -21.48
C ARG A 170 -5.60 -11.31 -20.07
N CYS A 171 -5.33 -10.49 -19.07
CA CYS A 171 -5.22 -10.93 -17.69
C CYS A 171 -6.61 -11.29 -17.15
N PRO A 172 -6.83 -12.53 -16.66
CA PRO A 172 -8.14 -12.95 -16.15
C PRO A 172 -8.58 -12.10 -14.96
N GLY A 173 -7.63 -11.63 -14.13
CA GLY A 173 -7.97 -10.79 -12.98
C GLY A 173 -8.49 -9.38 -13.31
N PHE A 174 -8.38 -8.95 -14.58
CA PHE A 174 -8.98 -7.71 -15.07
C PHE A 174 -10.36 -7.91 -15.69
N HIS A 175 -10.74 -9.16 -15.96
CA HIS A 175 -11.95 -9.49 -16.71
C HIS A 175 -13.20 -8.87 -16.06
N ASP A 176 -13.39 -9.08 -14.76
CA ASP A 176 -14.59 -8.62 -14.04
C ASP A 176 -14.69 -7.08 -13.99
N ILE A 177 -13.56 -6.40 -13.85
CA ILE A 177 -13.49 -4.94 -13.85
C ILE A 177 -13.85 -4.40 -15.24
N ILE A 178 -13.27 -4.99 -16.29
CA ILE A 178 -13.54 -4.58 -17.68
C ILE A 178 -15.00 -4.83 -18.06
N CYS A 179 -15.53 -6.02 -17.77
CA CYS A 179 -16.94 -6.35 -18.00
C CYS A 179 -17.85 -5.35 -17.28
N SER A 180 -17.58 -5.07 -16.01
CA SER A 180 -18.36 -4.10 -15.23
C SER A 180 -18.33 -2.69 -15.85
N LEU A 181 -17.18 -2.24 -16.36
CA LEU A 181 -17.05 -0.94 -17.03
C LEU A 181 -17.80 -0.88 -18.37
N ILE A 182 -17.82 -1.99 -19.13
CA ILE A 182 -18.57 -2.10 -20.39
C ILE A 182 -20.08 -2.09 -20.10
N THR A 183 -20.56 -2.89 -19.15
CA THR A 183 -21.99 -2.96 -18.79
C THR A 183 -22.56 -1.61 -18.37
N HIS A 184 -21.74 -0.78 -17.71
CA HIS A 184 -22.15 0.57 -17.30
C HIS A 184 -21.90 1.65 -18.36
N GLY A 185 -21.43 1.28 -19.56
CA GLY A 185 -21.20 2.20 -20.67
C GLY A 185 -20.05 3.18 -20.45
N TYR A 186 -19.06 2.82 -19.62
CA TYR A 186 -17.84 3.61 -19.43
C TYR A 186 -16.81 3.36 -20.53
N ILE A 187 -16.77 2.14 -21.07
CA ILE A 187 -15.87 1.72 -22.15
C ILE A 187 -16.72 1.06 -23.24
N GLN A 188 -16.41 1.33 -24.51
CA GLN A 188 -16.97 0.59 -25.63
C GLN A 188 -15.96 -0.47 -26.09
N PRO A 189 -16.38 -1.74 -26.28
CA PRO A 189 -15.50 -2.74 -26.86
C PRO A 189 -15.09 -2.26 -28.25
N ARG A 190 -13.79 -2.36 -28.57
CA ARG A 190 -13.34 -2.16 -29.95
C ARG A 190 -14.06 -3.20 -30.80
N PRO A 191 -14.74 -2.82 -31.90
CA PRO A 191 -15.36 -3.81 -32.78
C PRO A 191 -14.28 -4.80 -33.18
N ALA A 192 -14.55 -6.08 -32.98
CA ALA A 192 -13.66 -7.11 -33.52
C ALA A 192 -13.57 -6.80 -35.01
N ASN A 193 -12.36 -6.50 -35.50
CA ASN A 193 -12.12 -6.56 -36.93
C ASN A 193 -12.38 -8.02 -37.30
N VAL A 194 -13.62 -8.32 -37.67
CA VAL A 194 -13.96 -9.49 -38.43
C VAL A 194 -13.20 -9.27 -39.72
N SER A 195 -11.97 -9.79 -39.77
CA SER A 195 -11.32 -10.11 -41.02
C SER A 195 -12.30 -11.03 -41.72
N VAL A 196 -13.14 -10.44 -42.58
CA VAL A 196 -13.91 -11.16 -43.57
C VAL A 196 -12.84 -11.95 -44.32
N VAL A 197 -12.74 -13.24 -43.97
CA VAL A 197 -12.05 -14.21 -44.80
C VAL A 197 -12.90 -14.22 -46.07
N SER A 198 -12.50 -13.38 -47.03
CA SER A 198 -12.98 -13.46 -48.39
C SER A 198 -12.59 -14.86 -48.86
N LYS A 199 -13.58 -15.75 -48.85
CA LYS A 199 -13.58 -16.93 -49.69
C LYS A 199 -13.57 -16.43 -51.13
N GLU A 200 -12.40 -16.11 -51.67
CA GLU A 200 -12.18 -16.19 -53.10
C GLU A 200 -11.81 -17.64 -53.40
N GLY A 201 -12.87 -18.45 -53.53
CA GLY A 201 -12.84 -19.69 -54.25
C GLY A 201 -13.69 -19.53 -55.49
N MET A 202 -13.03 -19.34 -56.64
CA MET A 202 -13.30 -19.90 -57.98
C MET A 202 -12.66 -19.03 -59.06
#